data_AF-A0A948T0C4-F1
#
_entry.id   AF-A0A948T0C4-F1
#
_cell.length_a   1.000
_cell.length_b   1.000
_cell.length_c   1.000
_cell.angle_alpha   90.00
_cell.angle_beta   90.00
_cell.angle_gamma   90.00
#
_symmetry.space_group_name_H-M   'P 1'
#
loop_
_entity.id
_entity.type
_entity.pdbx_description
1 polymer ?
#
loop_
_entity_poly.entity_id
_entity_poly.type
_entity_poly.pdbx_seq_one_letter_code
_entity_poly.pdbx_strand_id
1 'polypeptide(L)'
;MTDESYHKKKTSRIKLGEFFARHEAALLFITALVPLAAFGFMTFLHRHDALSFDQAKRRAALEEKMPALLQDFSGWDAMSWPDKEEAIALGILYFRQDLNTAILKSPGHYVRLMEEFLKWDPESRQRGLLSVLEALAISQFDFYNGGNADEQAQRLLGPEIFEASKIAKLAEEQRFTTGDSGW
;
A
#
# COMPACT_ATOMS: atom_id res chain seq x y z
N MET A 1 65.03 1.11 -72.25
CA MET A 1 65.12 2.43 -71.59
C MET A 1 63.70 2.80 -71.21
N THR A 2 63.28 3.00 -69.97
CA THR A 2 63.87 3.14 -68.63
C THR A 2 62.65 2.99 -67.71
N ASP A 3 62.69 2.07 -66.75
CA ASP A 3 62.77 2.37 -65.31
C ASP A 3 61.50 3.06 -64.76
N GLU A 4 60.65 2.27 -64.09
CA GLU A 4 59.96 2.71 -62.87
C GLU A 4 59.40 1.48 -62.13
N SER A 5 60.31 0.83 -61.41
CA SER A 5 59.97 0.11 -60.19
C SER A 5 59.64 1.14 -59.09
N TYR A 6 59.03 0.67 -58.00
CA TYR A 6 58.78 1.37 -56.73
C TYR A 6 57.47 2.16 -56.60
N HIS A 7 56.42 1.50 -56.09
CA HIS A 7 56.06 1.65 -54.66
C HIS A 7 54.97 0.66 -54.20
N LYS A 8 55.43 -0.35 -53.45
CA LYS A 8 54.86 -0.83 -52.16
C LYS A 8 53.34 -0.70 -52.01
N LYS A 9 52.56 -1.79 -52.16
CA LYS A 9 52.28 -2.79 -51.09
C LYS A 9 52.42 -2.22 -49.66
N LYS A 10 51.43 -1.48 -49.13
CA LYS A 10 51.32 -1.29 -47.67
C LYS A 10 49.99 -0.74 -47.12
N THR A 11 48.81 -1.20 -47.57
CA THR A 11 47.55 -0.65 -47.02
C THR A 11 46.39 -1.64 -46.86
N SER A 12 46.63 -2.95 -46.71
CA SER A 12 45.52 -3.92 -46.52
C SER A 12 45.58 -4.78 -45.26
N ARG A 13 46.61 -4.67 -44.41
CA ARG A 13 46.75 -5.53 -43.21
C ARG A 13 46.34 -4.91 -41.88
N ILE A 14 45.93 -3.63 -41.83
CA ILE A 14 45.63 -2.96 -40.55
C ILE A 14 44.14 -3.03 -40.16
N LYS A 15 43.22 -3.37 -41.08
CA LYS A 15 41.77 -3.30 -40.79
C LYS A 15 41.13 -4.59 -40.26
N LEU A 16 41.83 -5.72 -40.23
CA LEU A 16 41.21 -6.99 -39.79
C LEU A 16 41.35 -7.22 -38.28
N GLY A 17 42.46 -6.80 -37.66
CA GLY A 17 42.69 -6.98 -36.22
C GLY A 17 41.80 -6.10 -35.33
N GLU A 18 41.53 -4.85 -35.74
CA GLU A 18 40.64 -3.94 -35.00
C GLU A 18 39.15 -4.33 -35.09
N PHE A 19 38.75 -5.09 -36.11
CA PHE A 19 37.37 -5.54 -36.27
C PHE A 19 37.03 -6.68 -35.30
N PHE A 20 37.94 -7.64 -35.11
CA PHE A 20 37.74 -8.75 -34.15
C PHE A 20 37.85 -8.29 -32.69
N ALA A 21 38.77 -7.37 -32.36
CA ALA A 21 38.93 -6.86 -31.00
C ALA A 21 37.71 -6.07 -30.48
N ARG A 22 36.98 -5.38 -31.38
CA ARG A 22 35.72 -4.67 -31.02
C ARG A 22 34.53 -5.61 -30.84
N HIS A 23 34.52 -6.79 -31.46
CA HIS A 23 33.43 -7.78 -31.32
C HIS A 23 33.57 -8.64 -30.06
N GLU A 24 34.79 -8.99 -29.63
CA GLU A 24 35.00 -9.74 -28.38
C GLU A 24 34.63 -8.92 -27.14
N ALA A 25 34.96 -7.62 -27.11
CA ALA A 25 34.56 -6.74 -26.02
C ALA A 25 33.03 -6.55 -25.92
N ALA A 26 32.33 -6.54 -27.05
CA ALA A 26 30.86 -6.47 -27.10
C ALA A 26 30.19 -7.77 -26.63
N LEU A 27 30.75 -8.93 -27.02
CA LEU A 27 30.29 -10.25 -26.58
C LEU A 27 30.48 -10.48 -25.07
N LEU A 28 31.58 -9.99 -24.50
CA LEU A 28 31.82 -10.04 -23.05
C LEU A 28 30.90 -9.10 -22.26
N PHE A 29 30.52 -7.95 -22.83
CA PHE A 29 29.54 -7.05 -22.21
C PHE A 29 28.11 -7.63 -22.20
N ILE A 30 27.70 -8.29 -23.29
CA ILE A 30 26.36 -8.91 -23.40
C ILE A 30 26.25 -10.13 -22.47
N THR A 31 27.29 -10.95 -22.37
CA THR A 31 27.28 -12.14 -21.48
C THR A 31 27.30 -11.77 -19.99
N ALA A 32 27.81 -10.59 -19.61
CA ALA A 32 27.75 -10.09 -18.24
C ALA A 32 26.39 -9.45 -17.87
N LEU A 33 25.68 -8.84 -18.84
CA LEU A 33 24.39 -8.18 -18.62
C LEU A 33 23.22 -9.16 -18.43
N VAL A 34 23.23 -10.28 -19.15
CA VAL A 34 22.17 -11.31 -19.07
C VAL A 34 21.99 -11.89 -17.67
N PRO A 35 23.04 -12.34 -16.95
CA PRO A 35 22.88 -12.85 -15.58
C PRO A 35 22.47 -11.77 -14.57
N LEU A 36 22.88 -10.51 -14.77
CA LEU A 36 22.45 -9.38 -13.94
C LEU A 36 20.96 -9.06 -14.13
N ALA A 37 20.48 -9.06 -15.38
CA ALA A 37 19.06 -8.91 -15.69
C ALA A 37 18.23 -10.10 -15.16
N ALA A 38 18.76 -11.33 -15.29
CA ALA A 38 18.11 -12.53 -14.76
C ALA A 38 18.05 -12.53 -13.22
N PHE A 39 19.09 -12.06 -12.54
CA PHE A 39 19.11 -11.90 -11.09
C PHE A 39 18.15 -10.80 -10.60
N GLY A 40 18.10 -9.66 -11.30
CA GLY A 40 17.13 -8.59 -11.06
C GLY A 40 15.68 -9.06 -11.27
N PHE A 41 15.43 -9.86 -12.29
CA PHE A 41 14.11 -10.44 -12.57
C PHE A 41 13.73 -11.53 -11.54
N MET A 42 14.66 -12.40 -11.15
CA MET A 42 14.42 -13.40 -10.09
C MET A 42 14.12 -12.75 -8.73
N THR A 43 14.86 -11.69 -8.36
CA THR A 43 14.62 -10.96 -7.11
C THR A 43 13.30 -10.18 -7.16
N PHE A 44 12.93 -9.64 -8.31
CA PHE A 44 11.62 -9.01 -8.54
C PHE A 44 10.46 -10.02 -8.41
N LEU A 45 10.59 -11.21 -9.02
CA LEU A 45 9.58 -12.27 -8.91
C LEU A 45 9.46 -12.81 -7.47
N HIS A 46 10.58 -13.06 -6.78
CA HIS A 46 10.55 -13.47 -5.37
C HIS A 46 9.87 -12.44 -4.46
N ARG A 47 9.99 -11.14 -4.78
CA ARG A 47 9.36 -10.07 -4.01
C ARG A 47 7.84 -10.01 -4.24
N HIS A 48 7.38 -10.32 -5.44
CA HIS A 48 5.96 -10.43 -5.75
C HIS A 48 5.29 -11.62 -5.05
N ASP A 49 5.98 -12.76 -4.96
CA ASP A 49 5.46 -13.95 -4.28
C ASP A 49 5.42 -13.79 -2.75
N ALA A 50 6.39 -13.08 -2.16
CA ALA A 50 6.39 -12.80 -0.73
C ALA A 50 5.25 -11.88 -0.29
N LEU A 51 4.82 -10.94 -1.15
CA LEU A 51 3.69 -10.03 -0.88
C LEU A 51 2.34 -10.75 -1.00
N SER A 52 2.19 -11.64 -1.99
CA SER A 52 0.94 -12.39 -2.22
C SER A 52 0.74 -13.52 -1.20
N PHE A 53 1.80 -14.20 -0.78
CA PHE A 53 1.75 -15.24 0.24
C PHE A 53 1.35 -14.69 1.62
N ASP A 54 1.83 -13.51 1.98
CA ASP A 54 1.48 -12.83 3.22
C ASP A 54 0.01 -12.35 3.19
N GLN A 55 -0.47 -11.84 2.05
CA GLN A 55 -1.88 -11.45 1.85
C GLN A 55 -2.84 -12.64 2.00
N ALA A 56 -2.58 -13.78 1.36
CA ALA A 56 -3.44 -14.96 1.46
C ALA A 56 -3.54 -15.49 2.90
N LYS A 57 -2.41 -15.50 3.63
CA LYS A 57 -2.37 -15.90 5.04
C LYS A 57 -3.13 -14.95 5.96
N ARG A 58 -3.07 -13.64 5.68
CA ARG A 58 -3.78 -12.59 6.44
C ARG A 58 -5.29 -12.62 6.17
N ARG A 59 -5.68 -12.83 4.92
CA ARG A 59 -7.09 -13.01 4.54
C ARG A 59 -7.66 -14.29 5.13
N ALA A 60 -6.92 -15.39 5.11
CA ALA A 60 -7.29 -16.61 5.81
C ALA A 60 -7.43 -16.37 7.32
N ALA A 61 -6.58 -15.56 7.95
CA ALA A 61 -6.72 -15.20 9.36
C ALA A 61 -7.99 -14.36 9.65
N LEU A 62 -8.37 -13.45 8.75
CA LEU A 62 -9.65 -12.71 8.83
C LEU A 62 -10.84 -13.66 8.69
N GLU A 63 -10.80 -14.55 7.69
CA GLU A 63 -11.86 -15.53 7.41
C GLU A 63 -11.98 -16.61 8.49
N GLU A 64 -10.88 -16.99 9.15
CA GLU A 64 -10.84 -17.97 10.24
C GLU A 64 -11.28 -17.36 11.58
N LYS A 65 -10.80 -16.16 11.92
CA LYS A 65 -11.03 -15.56 13.24
C LYS A 65 -12.28 -14.68 13.32
N MET A 66 -12.79 -14.19 12.19
CA MET A 66 -13.84 -13.15 12.18
C MET A 66 -15.08 -13.45 11.33
N PRO A 67 -15.45 -14.71 10.99
CA PRO A 67 -16.55 -14.95 10.04
C PRO A 67 -17.89 -14.39 10.54
N ALA A 68 -18.12 -14.39 11.86
CA ALA A 68 -19.31 -13.79 12.46
C ALA A 68 -19.30 -12.25 12.35
N LEU A 69 -18.18 -11.61 12.69
CA LEU A 69 -18.05 -10.15 12.66
C LEU A 69 -18.10 -9.56 11.25
N LEU A 70 -17.79 -10.34 10.23
CA LEU A 70 -17.96 -9.90 8.83
C LEU A 70 -19.43 -9.76 8.44
N GLN A 71 -20.34 -10.43 9.14
CA GLN A 71 -21.78 -10.39 8.88
C GLN A 71 -22.49 -9.45 9.85
N ASP A 72 -22.25 -9.59 11.15
CA ASP A 72 -22.90 -8.79 12.19
C ASP A 72 -22.06 -8.70 13.48
N PHE A 73 -22.48 -7.86 14.43
CA PHE A 73 -21.80 -7.66 15.72
C PHE A 73 -22.32 -8.59 16.84
N SER A 74 -22.98 -9.71 16.52
CA SER A 74 -23.58 -10.60 17.54
C SER A 74 -22.57 -11.11 18.57
N GLY A 75 -21.31 -11.31 18.19
CA GLY A 75 -20.23 -11.74 19.08
C GLY A 75 -19.45 -10.61 19.77
N TRP A 76 -19.68 -9.34 19.41
CA TRP A 76 -18.80 -8.23 19.79
C TRP A 76 -18.70 -8.03 21.29
N ASP A 77 -19.82 -8.02 22.01
CA ASP A 77 -19.83 -7.73 23.45
C ASP A 77 -19.14 -8.83 24.28
N ALA A 78 -19.06 -10.06 23.74
CA ALA A 78 -18.41 -11.20 24.39
C ALA A 78 -16.89 -11.24 24.15
N MET A 79 -16.37 -10.46 23.20
CA MET A 79 -14.94 -10.44 22.88
C MET A 79 -14.13 -9.70 23.93
N SER A 80 -12.92 -10.20 24.19
CA SER A 80 -11.95 -9.48 25.00
C SER A 80 -11.48 -8.21 24.27
N TRP A 81 -10.99 -7.22 25.01
CA TRP A 81 -10.48 -5.98 24.41
C TRP A 81 -9.33 -6.24 23.41
N PRO A 82 -8.33 -7.10 23.72
CA PRO A 82 -7.30 -7.47 22.74
C PRO A 82 -7.85 -8.09 21.45
N ASP A 83 -8.86 -8.94 21.55
CA ASP A 83 -9.46 -9.58 20.37
C ASP A 83 -10.20 -8.55 19.50
N LYS A 84 -10.86 -7.57 20.12
CA LYS A 84 -11.49 -6.45 19.41
C LYS A 84 -10.44 -5.62 18.66
N GLU A 85 -9.32 -5.32 19.31
CA GLU A 85 -8.22 -4.58 18.67
C GLU A 85 -7.60 -5.39 17.52
N GLU A 86 -7.41 -6.69 17.68
CA GLU A 86 -6.94 -7.58 16.61
C GLU A 86 -7.92 -7.58 15.43
N ALA A 87 -9.22 -7.70 15.69
CA ALA A 87 -10.25 -7.68 14.66
C ALA A 87 -10.25 -6.38 13.85
N ILE A 88 -10.13 -5.24 14.53
CA ILE A 88 -10.01 -3.93 13.86
C ILE A 88 -8.70 -3.83 13.09
N ALA A 89 -7.59 -4.30 13.65
CA ALA A 89 -6.29 -4.27 12.97
C ALA A 89 -6.34 -5.05 11.66
N LEU A 90 -6.99 -6.22 11.65
CA LEU A 90 -7.21 -7.01 10.45
C LEU A 90 -8.16 -6.31 9.45
N GLY A 91 -9.19 -5.62 9.93
CA GLY A 91 -10.07 -4.80 9.08
C GLY A 91 -9.34 -3.62 8.42
N ILE A 92 -8.54 -2.86 9.17
CA ILE A 92 -7.71 -1.77 8.63
C ILE A 92 -6.73 -2.31 7.58
N LEU A 93 -6.13 -3.46 7.87
CA LEU A 93 -5.22 -4.11 6.94
C LEU A 93 -5.92 -4.54 5.65
N TYR A 94 -7.15 -5.05 5.74
CA TYR A 94 -7.99 -5.36 4.59
C TYR A 94 -8.24 -4.12 3.72
N PHE A 95 -8.66 -2.99 4.31
CA PHE A 95 -8.84 -1.74 3.57
C PHE A 95 -7.56 -1.30 2.85
N ARG A 96 -6.41 -1.45 3.51
CA ARG A 96 -5.11 -1.09 2.92
C ARG A 96 -4.71 -1.99 1.76
N GLN A 97 -4.90 -3.29 1.90
CA GLN A 97 -4.37 -4.27 0.95
C GLN A 97 -5.33 -4.51 -0.22
N ASP A 98 -6.62 -4.64 0.05
CA ASP A 98 -7.61 -5.07 -0.94
C ASP A 98 -8.34 -3.87 -1.56
N LEU A 99 -8.45 -2.76 -0.83
CA LEU A 99 -9.17 -1.56 -1.27
C LEU A 99 -8.26 -0.35 -1.49
N ASN A 100 -6.93 -0.53 -1.39
CA ASN A 100 -5.93 0.53 -1.53
C ASN A 100 -6.27 1.80 -0.72
N THR A 101 -6.80 1.60 0.48
CA THR A 101 -7.31 2.64 1.35
C THR A 101 -6.53 2.67 2.66
N ALA A 102 -5.98 3.83 3.03
CA ALA A 102 -5.33 3.99 4.33
C ALA A 102 -6.32 4.50 5.38
N ILE A 103 -6.31 3.84 6.53
CA ILE A 103 -6.92 4.28 7.79
C ILE A 103 -5.75 4.47 8.76
N LEU A 104 -5.56 5.66 9.32
CA LEU A 104 -4.34 6.04 10.03
C LEU A 104 -4.44 5.91 11.55
N LYS A 105 -5.63 6.10 12.12
CA LYS A 105 -5.84 5.97 13.56
C LYS A 105 -5.67 4.51 14.01
N SER A 106 -5.25 4.34 15.26
CA SER A 106 -4.91 3.02 15.80
C SER A 106 -6.14 2.12 15.98
N PRO A 107 -5.97 0.79 16.00
CA PRO A 107 -7.08 -0.14 16.25
C PRO A 107 -7.83 0.17 17.55
N GLY A 108 -7.12 0.45 18.64
CA GLY A 108 -7.74 0.81 19.93
C GLY A 108 -8.56 2.11 19.91
N HIS A 109 -8.26 3.04 19.00
CA HIS A 109 -9.13 4.20 18.79
C HIS A 109 -10.49 3.77 18.24
N TYR A 110 -10.50 2.91 17.23
CA TYR A 110 -11.71 2.41 16.59
C TYR A 110 -12.50 1.43 17.45
N VAL A 111 -11.87 0.66 18.33
CA VAL A 111 -12.59 -0.15 19.32
C VAL A 111 -13.42 0.74 20.25
N ARG A 112 -12.83 1.82 20.80
CA ARG A 112 -13.58 2.79 21.61
C ARG A 112 -14.71 3.44 20.83
N LEU A 113 -14.43 3.87 19.60
CA LEU A 113 -15.43 4.53 18.76
C LEU A 113 -16.58 3.57 18.40
N MET A 114 -16.30 2.30 18.14
CA MET A 114 -17.33 1.27 17.92
C MET A 114 -18.17 1.02 19.17
N GLU A 115 -17.55 0.94 20.36
CA GLU A 115 -18.30 0.80 21.62
C GLU A 115 -19.29 1.93 21.84
N GLU A 116 -18.92 3.16 21.51
CA GLU A 116 -19.79 4.33 21.61
C GLU A 116 -20.86 4.31 20.52
N PHE A 117 -20.46 4.04 19.28
CA PHE A 117 -21.34 4.03 18.12
C PHE A 117 -22.43 2.96 18.23
N LEU A 118 -22.09 1.73 18.61
CA LEU A 118 -23.06 0.62 18.73
C LEU A 118 -24.03 0.78 19.91
N LYS A 119 -23.73 1.65 20.86
CA LYS A 119 -24.65 2.06 21.93
C LYS A 119 -25.62 3.14 21.46
N TRP A 120 -25.12 4.07 20.65
CA TRP A 120 -25.91 5.17 20.10
C TRP A 120 -26.84 4.71 18.95
N ASP A 121 -26.35 3.82 18.08
CA ASP A 121 -27.10 3.21 16.98
C ASP A 121 -27.05 1.67 17.08
N PRO A 122 -28.00 1.06 17.82
CA PRO A 122 -28.08 -0.39 17.94
C PRO A 122 -28.38 -1.11 16.62
N GLU A 123 -28.99 -0.45 15.62
CA GLU A 123 -29.32 -1.09 14.33
C GLU A 123 -28.05 -1.42 13.53
N SER A 124 -26.99 -0.64 13.71
CA SER A 124 -25.68 -0.91 13.12
C SER A 124 -25.06 -2.24 13.58
N ARG A 125 -25.58 -2.88 14.63
CA ARG A 125 -25.16 -4.23 15.03
C ARG A 125 -25.50 -5.30 13.98
N GLN A 126 -26.45 -5.03 13.09
CA GLN A 126 -26.81 -5.93 11.97
C GLN A 126 -25.90 -5.75 10.75
N ARG A 127 -24.96 -4.80 10.81
CA ARG A 127 -24.00 -4.55 9.74
C ARG A 127 -22.69 -5.27 10.04
N GLY A 128 -21.96 -5.65 9.02
CA GLY A 128 -20.62 -6.23 9.17
C GLY A 128 -19.59 -5.23 9.67
N LEU A 129 -18.56 -5.73 10.35
CA LEU A 129 -17.45 -4.97 10.92
C LEU A 129 -16.82 -4.02 9.91
N LEU A 130 -16.55 -4.49 8.70
CA LEU A 130 -15.90 -3.71 7.66
C LEU A 130 -16.75 -2.48 7.28
N SER A 131 -18.06 -2.66 7.12
CA SER A 131 -18.97 -1.56 6.78
C SER A 131 -19.07 -0.52 7.90
N VAL A 132 -19.09 -0.96 9.16
CA VAL A 132 -19.11 -0.03 10.30
C VAL A 132 -17.76 0.68 10.45
N LEU A 133 -16.65 -0.04 10.30
CA LEU A 133 -15.31 0.53 10.35
C LEU A 133 -15.10 1.58 9.25
N GLU A 134 -15.54 1.31 8.03
CA GLU A 134 -15.51 2.26 6.92
C GLU A 134 -16.32 3.52 7.24
N ALA A 135 -17.57 3.35 7.67
CA ALA A 135 -18.43 4.49 8.02
C ALA A 135 -17.80 5.36 9.11
N LEU A 136 -17.23 4.74 10.15
CA LEU A 136 -16.55 5.44 11.24
C LEU A 136 -15.28 6.15 10.74
N ALA A 137 -14.45 5.50 9.94
CA ALA A 137 -13.23 6.09 9.40
C ALA A 137 -13.53 7.29 8.49
N ILE A 138 -14.55 7.18 7.64
CA ILE A 138 -15.03 8.29 6.80
C ILE A 138 -15.56 9.43 7.69
N SER A 139 -16.33 9.11 8.73
CA SER A 139 -16.88 10.12 9.66
C SER A 139 -15.80 10.94 10.38
N GLN A 140 -14.65 10.31 10.60
CA GLN A 140 -13.48 10.87 11.26
C GLN A 140 -12.48 11.51 10.29
N PHE A 141 -12.79 11.57 8.99
CA PHE A 141 -11.87 11.99 7.93
C PHE A 141 -10.54 11.21 7.93
N ASP A 142 -10.57 9.95 8.35
CA ASP A 142 -9.43 9.05 8.47
C ASP A 142 -9.53 7.90 7.44
N PHE A 143 -10.02 8.20 6.24
CA PHE A 143 -10.22 7.23 5.17
C PHE A 143 -9.64 7.78 3.86
N TYR A 144 -8.47 7.28 3.46
CA TYR A 144 -7.66 7.83 2.37
C TYR A 144 -7.50 6.82 1.23
N ASN A 145 -8.27 6.95 0.16
CA ASN A 145 -8.26 6.06 -1.01
C ASN A 145 -7.77 6.73 -2.30
N GLY A 146 -7.04 7.85 -2.19
CA GLY A 146 -6.58 8.64 -3.33
C GLY A 146 -7.65 9.56 -3.94
N GLY A 147 -8.90 9.50 -3.46
CA GLY A 147 -9.95 10.47 -3.78
C GLY A 147 -9.98 11.66 -2.81
N ASN A 148 -10.85 12.63 -3.09
CA ASN A 148 -11.13 13.72 -2.16
C ASN A 148 -11.90 13.19 -0.94
N ALA A 149 -11.23 13.13 0.22
CA ALA A 149 -11.80 12.62 1.46
C ALA A 149 -13.03 13.43 1.92
N ASP A 150 -13.00 14.75 1.69
CA ASP A 150 -14.11 15.65 2.04
C ASP A 150 -15.38 15.31 1.23
N GLU A 151 -15.25 15.02 -0.06
CA GLU A 151 -16.39 14.65 -0.91
C GLU A 151 -16.99 13.27 -0.57
N GLN A 152 -16.19 12.36 -0.01
CA GLN A 152 -16.68 11.07 0.46
C GLN A 152 -17.39 11.20 1.80
N ALA A 153 -16.80 11.94 2.74
CA ALA A 153 -17.43 12.25 4.02
C ALA A 153 -18.75 13.01 3.83
N GLN A 154 -18.80 13.98 2.91
CA GLN A 154 -20.02 14.74 2.62
C GLN A 154 -21.14 13.86 2.04
N ARG A 155 -20.80 12.91 1.16
CA ARG A 155 -21.77 11.94 0.60
C ARG A 155 -22.31 10.98 1.66
N LEU A 156 -21.48 10.55 2.60
CA LEU A 156 -21.83 9.54 3.59
C LEU A 156 -22.59 10.12 4.79
N LEU A 157 -22.14 11.28 5.29
CA LEU A 157 -22.69 11.92 6.48
C LEU A 157 -23.86 12.85 6.16
N GLY A 158 -23.98 13.29 4.91
CA GLY A 158 -24.86 14.40 4.54
C GLY A 158 -24.27 15.77 4.95
N PRO A 159 -24.82 16.87 4.41
CA PRO A 159 -24.20 18.20 4.51
C PRO A 159 -24.11 18.74 5.94
N GLU A 160 -25.12 18.51 6.79
CA GLU A 160 -25.12 19.04 8.16
C GLU A 160 -24.09 18.37 9.07
N ILE A 161 -24.03 17.03 9.06
CA ILE A 161 -23.09 16.27 9.89
C ILE A 161 -21.66 16.47 9.39
N PHE A 162 -21.48 16.59 8.08
CA PHE A 162 -20.19 16.88 7.46
C PHE A 162 -19.57 18.19 7.97
N GLU A 163 -20.33 19.29 7.97
CA GLU A 163 -19.83 20.59 8.43
C GLU A 163 -19.50 20.56 9.94
N ALA A 164 -20.33 19.91 10.76
CA ALA A 164 -20.07 19.75 12.18
C ALA A 164 -18.77 18.97 12.45
N SER A 165 -18.55 17.85 11.75
CA SER A 165 -17.33 17.05 11.88
C SER A 165 -16.09 17.77 11.34
N LYS A 166 -16.25 18.59 10.28
CA LYS A 166 -15.17 19.41 9.72
C LYS A 166 -14.70 20.48 10.70
N ILE A 167 -15.63 21.14 11.39
CA ILE A 167 -15.32 22.12 12.45
C ILE A 167 -14.55 21.44 13.59
N ALA A 168 -14.98 20.26 14.02
CA ALA A 168 -14.31 19.50 15.07
C ALA A 168 -12.86 19.13 14.69
N LYS A 169 -12.64 18.69 13.45
CA LYS A 169 -11.30 18.37 12.91
C LYS A 169 -10.40 19.59 12.89
N LEU A 170 -10.87 20.73 12.40
CA LEU A 170 -10.10 21.98 12.39
C LEU A 170 -9.73 22.43 13.81
N ALA A 171 -10.62 22.25 14.78
CA ALA A 171 -10.34 22.55 16.19
C ALA A 171 -9.27 21.61 16.78
N GLU A 172 -9.26 20.33 16.41
CA GLU A 172 -8.23 19.37 16.80
C GLU A 172 -6.87 19.73 16.19
N GLU A 173 -6.81 20.04 14.89
CA GLU A 173 -5.59 20.48 14.20
C GLU A 173 -5.03 21.80 14.78
N GLN A 174 -5.89 22.73 15.17
CA GLN A 174 -5.47 23.96 15.86
C GLN A 174 -4.87 23.68 17.24
N ARG A 175 -5.37 22.69 17.99
CA ARG A 175 -4.75 22.30 19.26
C ARG A 175 -3.34 21.75 19.10
N PHE A 176 -3.06 21.06 17.99
CA PHE A 176 -1.72 20.56 17.68
C PHE A 176 -0.75 21.65 17.20
N THR A 177 -1.25 22.71 16.58
CA THR A 177 -0.40 23.85 16.15
C THR A 177 -0.17 24.88 17.26
N THR A 178 -1.05 24.93 18.27
CA THR A 178 -0.96 25.89 19.39
C THR A 178 -0.53 25.27 20.72
N GLY A 179 -0.39 23.94 20.80
CA GLY A 179 -0.05 23.18 22.01
C GLY A 179 1.44 22.82 22.10
N ASP A 180 2.13 23.50 23.03
CA ASP A 180 3.41 23.12 23.66
C ASP A 180 4.64 22.88 22.78
N SER A 181 5.19 23.99 22.26
CA SER A 181 6.66 24.16 22.19
C SER A 181 7.23 24.52 23.58
N GLY A 182 6.77 23.83 24.62
CA GLY A 182 7.27 23.90 25.99
C GLY A 182 8.30 22.79 26.22
N TRP A 183 9.42 22.87 25.51
CA TRP A 183 10.67 22.21 25.90
C TRP A 183 11.68 23.27 26.31
#